data_AF-A0ABD5LYI3-F1
#
_entry.id   AF-A0ABD5LYI3-F1
#
_cell.length_a   1.000
_cell.length_b   1.000
_cell.length_c   1.000
_cell.angle_alpha   90.00
_cell.angle_beta   90.00
_cell.angle_gamma   90.00
#
_symmetry.space_group_name_H-M   'P 1'
#
loop_
_entity.id
_entity.type
_entity.pdbx_description
1 polymer ?
#
loop_
_entity_poly.entity_id
_entity_poly.type
_entity_poly.pdbx_seq_one_letter_code
_entity_poly.pdbx_strand_id
1 'polypeptide(L)'
;MTDVDLPDGEYTAVVDNVEDGLATAFFERDGEEVGNAVVDAAQLPSDGRHADAVLSVTVSGGRLDSATYEPERTERRAEAAQDRFDRLSERPPSDGDS
;
A
#
# COMPACT_ATOMS: atom_id res chain seq x y z
N MET A 1 20.71 2.43 -4.91
CA MET A 1 19.91 3.67 -4.79
C MET A 1 18.64 3.41 -5.55
N THR A 2 17.52 3.33 -4.84
CA THR A 2 16.22 3.23 -5.47
C THR A 2 15.84 4.59 -6.06
N ASP A 3 15.46 4.59 -7.33
CA ASP A 3 14.87 5.73 -8.00
C ASP A 3 13.35 5.53 -8.02
N VAL A 4 12.61 6.53 -7.54
CA VAL A 4 11.15 6.56 -7.54
C VAL A 4 10.74 7.48 -8.68
N ASP A 5 10.16 6.92 -9.74
CA ASP A 5 9.71 7.67 -10.93
C ASP A 5 8.36 8.36 -10.66
N LEU A 6 8.35 9.24 -9.66
CA LEU A 6 7.20 10.07 -9.28
C LEU A 6 7.67 11.50 -9.09
N PRO A 7 6.80 12.49 -9.40
CA PRO A 7 7.12 13.88 -9.10
C PRO A 7 7.24 14.11 -7.59
N ASP A 8 7.95 15.17 -7.22
CA ASP A 8 8.09 15.56 -5.82
C ASP A 8 6.71 15.83 -5.17
N GLY A 9 6.52 15.34 -3.94
CA GLY A 9 5.30 15.57 -3.18
C GLY A 9 4.96 14.45 -2.20
N GLU A 10 3.76 14.54 -1.62
CA GLU A 10 3.24 13.55 -0.66
C GLU A 10 2.40 12.48 -1.37
N TYR A 11 2.50 11.26 -0.86
CA TYR A 11 1.82 10.07 -1.35
C TYR A 11 1.45 9.15 -0.19
N THR A 12 0.47 8.29 -0.42
CA THR A 12 0.28 7.08 0.39
C THR A 12 1.02 5.93 -0.29
N ALA A 13 1.91 5.23 0.40
CA ALA A 13 2.56 4.05 -0.12
C ALA A 13 2.01 2.78 0.54
N VAL A 14 1.70 1.76 -0.25
CA VAL A 14 1.30 0.44 0.22
C VAL A 14 2.41 -0.54 -0.10
N VAL A 15 2.95 -1.18 0.93
CA VAL A 15 3.98 -2.22 0.76
C VAL A 15 3.31 -3.49 0.27
N ASP A 16 3.68 -3.94 -0.91
CA ASP A 16 3.18 -5.19 -1.49
C ASP A 16 3.91 -6.40 -0.91
N ASN A 17 5.24 -6.31 -0.86
CA ASN A 17 6.09 -7.38 -0.36
C ASN A 17 7.44 -6.86 0.13
N VAL A 18 8.08 -7.63 1.02
CA VAL A 18 9.44 -7.38 1.54
C VAL A 18 10.28 -8.64 1.43
N GLU A 19 11.26 -8.65 0.54
CA GLU A 19 12.13 -9.79 0.25
C GLU A 19 13.57 -9.34 0.05
N ASP A 20 14.53 -10.12 0.56
CA ASP A 20 15.97 -9.86 0.40
C ASP A 20 16.42 -8.44 0.80
N GLY A 21 15.71 -7.81 1.75
CA GLY A 21 15.99 -6.44 2.21
C GLY A 21 15.44 -5.34 1.30
N LEU A 22 14.66 -5.68 0.28
CA LEU A 22 13.95 -4.76 -0.60
C LEU A 22 12.45 -4.81 -0.32
N ALA A 23 11.77 -3.70 -0.54
CA ALA A 23 10.34 -3.59 -0.44
C ALA A 23 9.76 -3.06 -1.76
N THR A 24 8.79 -3.77 -2.33
CA THR A 24 8.00 -3.26 -3.44
C THR A 24 6.86 -2.44 -2.86
N ALA A 25 6.74 -1.18 -3.29
CA ALA A 25 5.71 -0.27 -2.82
C ALA A 25 4.94 0.35 -3.98
N PHE A 26 3.61 0.38 -3.85
CA PHE A 26 2.70 1.08 -4.74
C PHE A 26 2.33 2.43 -4.13
N PHE A 27 2.34 3.48 -4.93
CA PHE A 27 2.05 4.84 -4.50
C PHE A 27 0.66 5.24 -4.98
N GLU A 28 -0.13 5.78 -4.07
CA GLU A 28 -1.47 6.27 -4.29
C GLU A 28 -1.52 7.78 -4.00
N ARG A 29 -2.29 8.51 -4.80
CA ARG A 29 -2.68 9.91 -4.54
C ARG A 29 -4.17 10.05 -4.79
N ASP A 30 -4.88 10.68 -3.86
CA ASP A 30 -6.35 10.84 -3.91
C ASP A 30 -7.12 9.51 -4.11
N GLY A 31 -6.56 8.40 -3.62
CA GLY A 31 -7.15 7.06 -3.71
C GLY A 31 -6.91 6.34 -5.03
N GLU A 32 -6.10 6.90 -5.94
CA GLU A 32 -5.73 6.28 -7.21
C GLU A 32 -4.25 5.93 -7.23
N GLU A 33 -3.91 4.75 -7.75
CA GLU A 33 -2.52 4.32 -7.94
C GLU A 33 -1.86 5.18 -9.02
N VAL A 34 -0.73 5.78 -8.69
CA VAL A 34 0.03 6.69 -9.57
C VAL A 34 1.39 6.15 -9.96
N GLY A 35 1.85 5.05 -9.34
CA GLY A 35 3.10 4.39 -9.69
C GLY A 35 3.55 3.36 -8.65
N ASN A 36 4.72 2.76 -8.88
CA ASN A 36 5.36 1.83 -7.96
C ASN A 36 6.89 1.98 -8.01
N ALA A 37 7.56 1.52 -6.96
CA ALA A 37 9.02 1.45 -6.89
C ALA A 37 9.49 0.34 -5.94
N VAL A 38 10.73 -0.11 -6.15
CA VAL A 38 11.41 -1.08 -5.28
C VAL A 38 12.41 -0.34 -4.39
N VAL A 39 12.04 -0.07 -3.15
CA VAL A 39 12.84 0.67 -2.16
C VAL A 39 13.66 -0.26 -1.27
N ASP A 40 14.73 0.25 -0.68
CA ASP A 40 15.45 -0.49 0.36
C ASP A 40 14.57 -0.53 1.62
N ALA A 41 14.29 -1.73 2.14
CA ALA A 41 13.44 -1.91 3.32
C ALA A 41 14.03 -1.20 4.55
N ALA A 42 15.33 -0.96 4.60
CA ALA A 42 15.98 -0.20 5.66
C ALA A 42 15.58 1.29 5.68
N GLN A 43 15.07 1.83 4.56
CA GLN A 43 14.54 3.19 4.49
C GLN A 43 13.12 3.31 5.05
N LEU A 44 12.41 2.19 5.21
CA LEU A 44 11.08 2.17 5.79
C LEU A 44 11.15 2.13 7.33
N PRO A 45 10.13 2.68 8.02
CA PRO A 45 9.96 2.48 9.47
C PRO A 45 9.93 0.99 9.79
N SER A 46 10.58 0.57 10.89
CA SER A 46 10.64 -0.85 11.30
C SER A 46 9.27 -1.52 11.31
N ASP A 47 8.28 -0.78 11.81
CA ASP A 47 6.93 -1.28 12.05
C ASP A 47 6.12 -1.38 10.75
N GLY A 48 6.59 -0.78 9.66
CA GLY A 48 5.97 -0.84 8.33
C GLY A 48 6.74 -1.71 7.33
N ARG A 49 7.71 -2.52 7.78
CA ARG A 49 8.50 -3.44 6.91
C ARG A 49 7.81 -4.80 6.74
N HIS A 50 6.55 -4.77 6.32
CA HIS A 50 5.79 -5.98 6.05
C HIS A 50 4.79 -5.73 4.92
N ALA A 51 4.34 -6.81 4.29
CA ALA A 51 3.27 -6.75 3.30
C ALA A 51 2.01 -6.10 3.89
N ASP A 52 1.26 -5.42 3.03
CA ASP A 52 0.05 -4.65 3.33
C ASP A 52 0.25 -3.41 4.22
N ALA A 53 1.48 -3.09 4.64
CA ALA A 53 1.76 -1.90 5.44
C ALA A 53 1.42 -0.63 4.64
N VAL A 54 0.64 0.27 5.25
CA VAL A 54 0.33 1.59 4.70
C VAL A 54 1.25 2.63 5.31
N LEU A 55 1.88 3.43 4.46
CA LEU A 55 2.82 4.47 4.83
C LEU A 55 2.37 5.83 4.28
N SER A 56 2.52 6.88 5.06
CA SER A 56 2.57 8.26 4.52
C SER A 56 4.00 8.56 4.11
N VAL A 57 4.23 8.95 2.86
CA VAL A 57 5.58 9.16 2.32
C VAL A 57 5.73 10.48 1.58
N THR A 58 6.93 11.05 1.63
CA THR A 58 7.32 12.20 0.81
C THR A 58 8.36 11.75 -0.21
N VAL A 59 8.12 12.06 -1.48
CA VAL A 59 9.09 11.88 -2.56
C VAL A 59 9.74 13.22 -2.85
N SER A 60 11.07 13.26 -2.92
CA SER A 60 11.81 14.41 -3.45
C SER A 60 13.04 13.99 -4.23
N GLY A 61 13.24 14.58 -5.41
CA GLY A 61 14.38 14.30 -6.27
C GLY A 61 14.47 12.83 -6.71
N GLY A 62 13.32 12.22 -6.98
CA GLY A 62 13.22 10.81 -7.38
C GLY A 62 13.55 9.82 -6.25
N ARG A 63 13.42 10.22 -4.99
CA ARG A 63 13.75 9.39 -3.83
C ARG A 63 12.73 9.54 -2.72
N LEU A 64 12.65 8.52 -1.88
CA LEU A 64 11.85 8.54 -0.67
C LEU A 64 12.59 9.37 0.40
N ASP A 65 12.08 10.57 0.67
CA ASP A 65 12.64 11.53 1.62
C ASP A 65 12.20 11.21 3.06
N SER A 66 10.93 10.85 3.23
CA SER A 66 10.37 10.43 4.52
C SER A 66 9.31 9.34 4.35
N ALA A 67 9.20 8.47 5.36
CA ALA A 67 8.14 7.48 5.49
C ALA A 67 7.67 7.40 6.95
N THR A 68 6.35 7.37 7.15
CA THR A 68 5.71 7.18 8.44
C THR A 68 4.71 6.05 8.32
N TYR A 69 4.77 5.08 9.24
CA TYR A 69 3.82 3.97 9.26
C TYR A 69 2.47 4.40 9.83
N GLU A 70 1.40 4.02 9.14
CA GLU A 70 0.02 4.37 9.45
C GLU A 70 -0.77 3.11 9.87
N PRO A 71 -0.72 2.70 11.14
CA PRO A 71 -1.36 1.46 11.60
C PRO A 71 -2.88 1.48 11.40
N GLU A 72 -3.55 2.58 11.74
CA GLU A 72 -5.01 2.70 11.57
C GLU A 72 -5.45 2.67 10.11
N ARG A 73 -4.61 3.15 9.17
CA ARG A 73 -4.87 3.02 7.72
C ARG A 73 -4.71 1.58 7.28
N THR A 74 -3.68 0.90 7.79
CA THR A 74 -3.39 -0.51 7.51
C THR A 74 -4.54 -1.41 7.95
N GLU A 75 -5.01 -1.25 9.19
CA GLU A 75 -6.15 -1.99 9.73
C GLU A 75 -7.42 -1.78 8.92
N ARG A 76 -7.78 -0.52 8.62
CA ARG A 76 -8.97 -0.20 7.81
C ARG A 76 -8.90 -0.80 6.40
N ARG A 77 -7.72 -0.86 5.79
CA ARG A 77 -7.55 -1.46 4.45
C ARG A 77 -7.75 -2.98 4.52
N ALA A 78 -7.23 -3.62 5.55
CA ALA A 78 -7.43 -5.05 5.79
C ALA A 78 -8.92 -5.38 6.01
N GLU A 79 -9.61 -4.59 6.85
CA GLU A 79 -11.06 -4.72 7.08
C GLU A 79 -11.85 -4.55 5.78
N ALA A 80 -11.56 -3.50 4.99
CA ALA A 80 -12.24 -3.27 3.71
C ALA A 80 -11.96 -4.37 2.66
N ALA A 81 -10.79 -5.03 2.73
CA ALA A 81 -10.49 -6.19 1.88
C ALA A 81 -11.30 -7.41 2.32
N GLN A 82 -11.38 -7.66 3.63
CA GLN A 82 -12.18 -8.75 4.21
C GLN A 82 -13.67 -8.58 3.93
N ASP A 83 -14.24 -7.39 4.16
CA ASP A 83 -15.64 -7.08 3.87
C ASP A 83 -16.00 -7.35 2.40
N ARG A 84 -15.09 -7.00 1.49
CA ARG A 84 -15.27 -7.28 0.07
C ARG A 84 -15.22 -8.78 -0.22
N PHE A 85 -14.31 -9.51 0.42
CA PHE A 85 -14.22 -10.96 0.27
C PHE A 85 -15.48 -11.67 0.78
N ASP A 86 -15.99 -11.26 1.94
CA ASP A 86 -17.20 -11.81 2.53
C ASP A 86 -18.39 -11.59 1.60
N ARG A 87 -18.57 -10.36 1.11
CA ARG A 87 -19.63 -10.04 0.12
C ARG A 87 -19.51 -10.84 -1.18
N LEU A 88 -18.31 -11.14 -1.64
CA LEU A 88 -18.09 -11.97 -2.83
C LEU A 88 -18.33 -13.46 -2.56
N SER A 89 -18.15 -13.88 -1.31
CA SER A 89 -18.35 -15.26 -0.86
C SER A 89 -19.80 -15.56 -0.50
N GLU A 90 -20.59 -14.52 -0.21
CA GLU A 90 -22.04 -14.63 -0.07
C GLU A 90 -22.66 -15.16 -1.36
N ARG A 91 -23.41 -16.26 -1.25
CA ARG A 91 -24.09 -16.87 -2.39
C ARG A 91 -25.00 -15.82 -3.04
N PRO A 92 -24.88 -15.58 -4.37
CA PRO A 92 -25.86 -14.79 -5.08
C PRO A 92 -27.27 -15.33 -4.77
N PRO A 93 -28.30 -14.47 -4.65
CA PRO A 93 -29.67 -14.95 -4.52
C PRO A 93 -29.93 -15.91 -5.67
N SER A 94 -30.37 -17.13 -5.34
CA SER A 94 -30.74 -18.11 -6.36
C SER A 94 -31.92 -17.51 -7.14
N ASP A 95 -31.72 -17.20 -8.43
CA ASP A 95 -32.82 -16.90 -9.34
C ASP A 95 -33.73 -18.14 -9.40
N GLY A 96 -34.78 -18.15 -8.59
CA GLY A 96 -35.71 -19.27 -8.51
C GLY A 96 -36.60 -19.24 -7.28
N ASP A 97 -37.58 -18.33 -7.25
CA ASP A 97 -38.95 -18.67 -6.80
C ASP A 97 -39.94 -17.57 -7.20
N SER A 98 -40.53 -17.68 -8.41
CA SER A 98 -41.95 -17.47 -8.77
C SER A 98 -42.13 -17.33 -10.29
#